data_AF-A0A7V9R347-F1
#
_entry.id   AF-A0A7V9R347-F1
#
_cell.length_a   1.000
_cell.length_b   1.000
_cell.length_c   1.000
_cell.angle_alpha   90.00
_cell.angle_beta   90.00
_cell.angle_gamma   90.00
#
_symmetry.space_group_name_H-M   'P 1'
#
loop_
_entity.id
_entity.type
_entity.pdbx_description
1 polymer ?
#
loop_
_entity_poly.entity_id
_entity_poly.type
_entity_poly.pdbx_seq_one_letter_code
_entity_poly.pdbx_strand_id
1 'polypeptide(L)'
;VLTVDAPGFGLRQKFLREGYAWAASSYATNDYNVATGVTTTQGLAVHAADLIGQPASRTYIAGVSMGGHVIGRSLEQYPRFYDGALPMCGVLGDHELFDYFLSYNLIAQDLTDREAYPPPANYLTADVPVIRQRLGLSGLKPGGVDTTNELGKQLRSITTNLTGGERPGADQAFAVWKDFLFTLYTPDNGGPLRQNAGRLAQNVDTTYAPNAPVDVNATVRRVSPSDTVSRHTQRLTEIPKIAGRPLVPTLTLHGLGDLFVPFSMEQIYRREVDSHHRSGLLVQRAIRSAGHCEFTPTEVGTAWDDLTTWVESRDNRRGHSQELRPAGDDVLTPATVASPTYGCRFTDPTAYALPKVYATRGLYPRCPVV
;
A
#
# COMPACT_ATOMS: atom_id res chain seq x y z
N VAL A 1 -14.69 5.53 -17.47
CA VAL A 1 -15.91 6.19 -16.95
C VAL A 1 -15.56 6.76 -15.60
N LEU A 2 -15.85 8.04 -15.35
CA LEU A 2 -15.65 8.69 -14.06
C LEU A 2 -16.78 8.24 -13.11
N THR A 3 -16.60 7.14 -12.38
CA THR A 3 -17.57 6.67 -11.39
C THR A 3 -17.23 7.22 -10.01
N VAL A 4 -18.24 7.61 -9.25
CA VAL A 4 -18.11 8.00 -7.84
C VAL A 4 -18.88 6.98 -7.03
N ASP A 5 -18.18 6.33 -6.09
CA ASP A 5 -18.77 5.37 -5.19
C ASP A 5 -18.88 5.95 -3.78
N ALA A 6 -19.85 5.43 -3.02
CA ALA A 6 -19.91 5.70 -1.59
C ALA A 6 -18.67 5.12 -0.88
N PRO A 7 -18.22 5.73 0.24
CA PRO A 7 -17.19 5.15 1.08
C PRO A 7 -17.50 3.68 1.41
N GLY A 8 -16.53 2.81 1.11
CA GLY A 8 -16.64 1.37 1.31
C GLY A 8 -16.68 0.95 2.79
N PHE A 9 -16.70 -0.37 3.04
CA PHE A 9 -16.59 -0.96 4.38
C PHE A 9 -17.65 -0.48 5.39
N GLY A 10 -18.82 -0.05 4.92
CA GLY A 10 -19.89 0.49 5.78
C GLY A 10 -19.62 1.90 6.31
N LEU A 11 -18.55 2.57 5.87
CA LEU A 11 -18.19 3.92 6.31
C LEU A 11 -19.29 4.93 5.99
N ARG A 12 -19.95 4.84 4.82
CA ARG A 12 -21.06 5.74 4.50
C ARG A 12 -22.14 5.73 5.58
N GLN A 13 -22.63 4.55 5.97
CA GLN A 13 -23.68 4.47 7.00
C GLN A 13 -23.15 4.88 8.37
N LYS A 14 -21.89 4.59 8.67
CA LYS A 14 -21.24 4.98 9.93
C LYS A 14 -21.14 6.50 10.07
N PHE A 15 -20.60 7.18 9.05
CA PHE A 15 -20.48 8.64 9.00
C PHE A 15 -21.82 9.32 9.24
N LEU A 16 -22.86 8.88 8.55
CA LEU A 16 -24.22 9.43 8.71
C LEU A 16 -24.79 9.23 10.11
N ARG A 17 -24.56 8.06 10.74
CA ARG A 17 -25.02 7.80 12.12
C ARG A 17 -24.29 8.65 13.16
N GLU A 18 -23.02 8.96 12.91
CA GLU A 18 -22.18 9.79 13.80
C GLU A 18 -22.32 11.29 13.53
N GLY A 19 -23.14 11.68 12.55
CA GLY A 19 -23.40 13.09 12.22
C GLY A 19 -22.35 13.74 11.34
N TYR A 20 -21.47 12.96 10.71
CA TYR A 20 -20.53 13.47 9.70
C TYR A 20 -21.22 13.72 8.36
N ALA A 21 -20.92 14.87 7.76
CA ALA A 21 -21.07 15.04 6.33
C ALA A 21 -19.91 14.34 5.60
N TRP A 22 -20.19 13.77 4.43
CA TRP A 22 -19.17 13.14 3.58
C TRP A 22 -19.35 13.56 2.13
N ALA A 23 -18.24 13.59 1.39
CA ALA A 23 -18.21 13.87 -0.03
C ALA A 23 -17.19 12.95 -0.71
N ALA A 24 -17.44 12.60 -1.97
CA ALA A 24 -16.51 11.85 -2.82
C ALA A 24 -16.52 12.41 -4.24
N SER A 25 -15.41 12.23 -4.97
CA SER A 25 -15.28 12.66 -6.37
C SER A 25 -14.53 11.62 -7.18
N SER A 26 -14.75 11.62 -8.49
CA SER A 26 -14.09 10.74 -9.47
C SER A 26 -12.75 11.29 -9.97
N TYR A 27 -12.28 12.40 -9.39
CA TYR A 27 -11.14 13.20 -9.86
C TYR A 27 -11.34 13.80 -11.27
N ALA A 28 -10.54 14.80 -11.63
CA ALA A 28 -10.60 15.42 -12.95
C ALA A 28 -9.89 14.61 -14.05
N THR A 29 -9.18 13.52 -13.71
CA THR A 29 -8.33 12.76 -14.64
C THR A 29 -8.24 11.30 -14.19
N ASN A 30 -8.26 10.36 -15.15
CA ASN A 30 -8.12 8.92 -14.91
C ASN A 30 -6.64 8.47 -14.78
N ASP A 31 -6.46 7.17 -14.57
CA ASP A 31 -5.17 6.47 -14.36
C ASP A 31 -4.51 6.86 -13.03
N TYR A 32 -3.24 6.49 -12.82
CA TYR A 32 -2.55 6.72 -11.55
C TYR A 32 -2.08 8.19 -11.43
N ASN A 33 -3.03 9.10 -11.24
CA ASN A 33 -2.77 10.53 -11.10
C ASN A 33 -3.10 11.04 -9.70
N VAL A 34 -2.09 11.01 -8.84
CA VAL A 34 -2.15 11.45 -7.45
C VAL A 34 -2.26 12.98 -7.35
N ALA A 35 -1.62 13.75 -8.24
CA ALA A 35 -1.75 15.23 -8.23
C ALA A 35 -3.21 15.69 -8.36
N THR A 36 -3.95 15.09 -9.30
CA THR A 36 -5.36 15.40 -9.47
C THR A 36 -6.17 14.92 -8.27
N GLY A 37 -5.85 13.75 -7.71
CA GLY A 37 -6.47 13.28 -6.48
C GLY A 37 -6.29 14.23 -5.30
N VAL A 38 -5.07 14.75 -5.11
CA VAL A 38 -4.72 15.71 -4.04
C VAL A 38 -5.50 17.00 -4.20
N THR A 39 -5.44 17.62 -5.37
CA THR A 39 -6.08 18.92 -5.61
C THR A 39 -7.61 18.83 -5.63
N THR A 40 -8.18 17.80 -6.26
CA THR A 40 -9.63 17.64 -6.35
C THR A 40 -10.25 17.27 -5.00
N THR A 41 -9.59 16.46 -4.17
CA THR A 41 -10.12 16.08 -2.84
C THR A 41 -10.15 17.27 -1.89
N GLN A 42 -9.11 18.12 -1.91
CA GLN A 42 -9.10 19.34 -1.10
C GLN A 42 -10.16 20.34 -1.59
N GLY A 43 -10.27 20.56 -2.91
CA GLY A 43 -11.29 21.43 -3.49
C GLY A 43 -12.72 20.94 -3.21
N LEU A 44 -12.94 19.61 -3.24
CA LEU A 44 -14.22 19.00 -2.88
C LEU A 44 -14.59 19.28 -1.42
N ALA A 45 -13.65 19.17 -0.50
CA ALA A 45 -13.91 19.43 0.91
C ALA A 45 -14.31 20.90 1.16
N VAL A 46 -13.66 21.86 0.48
CA VAL A 46 -14.05 23.28 0.52
C VAL A 46 -15.45 23.47 -0.07
N HIS A 47 -15.70 22.94 -1.27
CA HIS A 47 -16.98 23.07 -1.94
C HIS A 47 -18.14 22.45 -1.15
N ALA A 48 -17.91 21.28 -0.53
CA ALA A 48 -18.91 20.61 0.30
C ALA A 48 -19.25 21.44 1.55
N ALA A 49 -18.26 22.04 2.21
CA ALA A 49 -18.49 22.92 3.36
C ALA A 49 -19.33 24.15 2.97
N ASP A 50 -19.02 24.76 1.81
CA ASP A 50 -19.79 25.90 1.27
C ASP A 50 -21.24 25.51 0.95
N LEU A 51 -21.46 24.34 0.32
CA LEU A 51 -22.80 23.84 0.00
C LEU A 51 -23.64 23.53 1.24
N ILE A 52 -23.03 22.99 2.29
CA ILE A 52 -23.71 22.69 3.56
C ILE A 52 -24.04 24.00 4.30
N GLY A 53 -23.31 25.09 4.03
CA GLY A 53 -23.53 26.39 4.66
C GLY A 53 -23.09 26.44 6.12
N GLN A 54 -22.30 25.46 6.58
CA GLN A 54 -21.73 25.43 7.92
C GLN A 54 -20.24 25.04 7.83
N PRO A 55 -19.33 25.80 8.48
CA PRO A 55 -17.93 25.44 8.50
C PRO A 55 -17.75 24.12 9.27
N ALA A 56 -16.98 23.20 8.71
CA ALA A 56 -16.64 21.95 9.38
C ALA A 56 -15.84 22.25 10.66
N SER A 57 -16.26 21.67 11.79
CA SER A 57 -15.49 21.74 13.03
C SER A 57 -14.21 20.89 12.96
N ARG A 58 -14.25 19.84 12.13
CA ARG A 58 -13.14 18.97 11.76
C ARG A 58 -13.27 18.49 10.33
N THR A 59 -12.15 18.32 9.65
CA THR A 59 -12.07 17.74 8.32
C THR A 59 -11.20 16.48 8.36
N TYR A 60 -11.79 15.33 8.06
CA TYR A 60 -11.09 14.05 8.01
C TYR A 60 -10.94 13.59 6.56
N ILE A 61 -9.89 12.83 6.26
CA ILE A 61 -9.69 12.21 4.95
C ILE A 61 -9.44 10.70 5.09
N ALA A 62 -10.12 9.90 4.29
CA ALA A 62 -10.00 8.44 4.27
C ALA A 62 -9.96 7.92 2.83
N GLY A 63 -9.19 6.86 2.58
CA GLY A 63 -8.96 6.37 1.23
C GLY A 63 -8.14 5.09 1.19
N VAL A 64 -8.29 4.34 0.09
CA VAL A 64 -7.64 3.05 -0.12
C VAL A 64 -6.64 3.12 -1.27
N SER A 65 -5.59 2.28 -1.26
CA SER A 65 -4.71 2.09 -2.43
C SER A 65 -4.03 3.39 -2.87
N MET A 66 -4.22 3.81 -4.12
CA MET A 66 -3.81 5.14 -4.61
C MET A 66 -4.37 6.28 -3.74
N GLY A 67 -5.55 6.12 -3.15
CA GLY A 67 -6.12 7.07 -2.18
C GLY A 67 -5.25 7.26 -0.94
N GLY A 68 -4.48 6.25 -0.52
CA GLY A 68 -3.47 6.40 0.53
C GLY A 68 -2.30 7.28 0.09
N HIS A 69 -1.86 7.17 -1.18
CA HIS A 69 -0.86 8.06 -1.77
C HIS A 69 -1.38 9.51 -1.80
N VAL A 70 -2.62 9.68 -2.26
CA VAL A 70 -3.32 10.98 -2.28
C VAL A 70 -3.35 11.57 -0.87
N ILE A 71 -3.71 10.79 0.15
CA ILE A 71 -3.73 11.27 1.54
C ILE A 71 -2.33 11.68 1.99
N GLY A 72 -1.35 10.78 1.87
CA GLY A 72 0.03 11.02 2.32
C GLY A 72 0.57 12.31 1.71
N ARG A 73 0.39 12.51 0.40
CA ARG A 73 0.81 13.75 -0.27
C ARG A 73 -0.05 14.96 0.12
N SER A 74 -1.37 14.80 0.26
CA SER A 74 -2.29 15.89 0.58
C SER A 74 -2.00 16.51 1.95
N LEU A 75 -1.62 15.70 2.94
CA LEU A 75 -1.19 16.17 4.27
C LEU A 75 0.02 17.12 4.21
N GLU A 76 0.90 16.91 3.22
CA GLU A 76 2.08 17.76 3.02
C GLU A 76 1.82 18.96 2.11
N GLN A 77 0.94 18.78 1.12
CA GLN A 77 0.56 19.81 0.17
C GLN A 77 -0.35 20.87 0.78
N TYR A 78 -1.19 20.47 1.73
CA TYR A 78 -2.11 21.34 2.47
C TYR A 78 -1.93 21.17 3.99
N PRO A 79 -0.81 21.68 4.55
CA PRO A 79 -0.51 21.55 5.97
C PRO A 79 -1.66 22.04 6.85
N ARG A 80 -2.18 21.16 7.72
CA ARG A 80 -3.28 21.43 8.67
C ARG A 80 -4.65 21.76 8.04
N PHE A 81 -4.86 21.42 6.76
CA PHE A 81 -6.21 21.48 6.18
C PHE A 81 -7.12 20.37 6.72
N TYR A 82 -6.56 19.18 6.90
CA TYR A 82 -7.22 18.04 7.56
C TYR A 82 -6.82 17.98 9.02
N ASP A 83 -7.71 17.46 9.86
CA ASP A 83 -7.50 17.21 11.30
C ASP A 83 -7.13 15.76 11.60
N GLY A 84 -7.43 14.82 10.70
CA GLY A 84 -7.09 13.41 10.83
C GLY A 84 -7.15 12.66 9.51
N ALA A 85 -6.34 11.61 9.39
CA ALA A 85 -6.19 10.83 8.17
C ALA A 85 -6.26 9.31 8.39
N LEU A 86 -7.00 8.62 7.52
CA LEU A 86 -7.13 7.16 7.46
C LEU A 86 -6.68 6.61 6.09
N PRO A 87 -5.37 6.56 5.78
CA PRO A 87 -4.87 5.78 4.65
C PRO A 87 -5.04 4.28 4.91
N MET A 88 -5.59 3.55 3.95
CA MET A 88 -5.72 2.09 4.04
C MET A 88 -5.08 1.47 2.80
N CYS A 89 -4.40 0.32 2.94
CA CYS A 89 -3.68 -0.39 1.87
C CYS A 89 -2.89 0.59 0.97
N GLY A 90 -2.30 1.63 1.58
CA GLY A 90 -1.94 2.87 0.89
C GLY A 90 -0.56 2.80 0.25
N VAL A 91 -0.39 3.43 -0.92
CA VAL A 91 0.94 3.61 -1.53
C VAL A 91 1.68 4.75 -0.82
N LEU A 92 2.08 4.50 0.43
CA LEU A 92 2.73 5.49 1.28
C LEU A 92 4.25 5.54 1.09
N GLY A 93 4.86 4.50 0.52
CA GLY A 93 6.23 4.51 0.00
C GLY A 93 6.31 4.97 -1.47
N ASP A 94 5.39 5.82 -1.89
CA ASP A 94 5.41 6.57 -3.16
C ASP A 94 5.96 5.85 -4.41
N HIS A 95 7.19 6.15 -4.81
CA HIS A 95 7.87 5.66 -6.00
C HIS A 95 8.50 4.29 -5.79
N GLU A 96 8.82 3.95 -4.55
CA GLU A 96 9.43 2.68 -4.17
C GLU A 96 8.51 1.49 -4.51
N LEU A 97 7.20 1.74 -4.66
CA LEU A 97 6.26 0.81 -5.26
C LEU A 97 6.68 0.37 -6.68
N PHE A 98 7.05 1.32 -7.54
CA PHE A 98 7.43 1.05 -8.92
C PHE A 98 8.83 0.46 -9.01
N ASP A 99 9.74 0.85 -8.10
CA ASP A 99 11.06 0.22 -7.93
C ASP A 99 10.91 -1.28 -7.63
N TYR A 100 9.93 -1.64 -6.78
CA TYR A 100 9.59 -3.03 -6.48
C TYR A 100 9.03 -3.78 -7.70
N PHE A 101 8.07 -3.21 -8.44
CA PHE A 101 7.53 -3.86 -9.63
C PHE A 101 8.60 -4.11 -10.69
N LEU A 102 9.48 -3.14 -10.92
CA LEU A 102 10.64 -3.27 -11.79
C LEU A 102 11.56 -4.40 -11.29
N SER A 103 11.94 -4.36 -10.01
CA SER A 103 12.82 -5.35 -9.40
C SER A 103 12.28 -6.78 -9.52
N TYR A 104 11.00 -7.01 -9.21
CA TYR A 104 10.38 -8.33 -9.34
C TYR A 104 10.58 -8.92 -10.74
N ASN A 105 10.31 -8.12 -11.78
CA ASN A 105 10.38 -8.57 -13.17
C ASN A 105 11.83 -8.76 -13.64
N LEU A 106 12.75 -7.86 -13.28
CA LEU A 106 14.17 -8.00 -13.64
C LEU A 106 14.81 -9.22 -12.97
N ILE A 107 14.47 -9.50 -11.72
CA ILE A 107 14.97 -10.68 -11.00
C ILE A 107 14.41 -11.96 -11.62
N ALA A 108 13.12 -11.99 -11.98
CA ALA A 108 12.55 -13.14 -12.66
C ALA A 108 13.24 -13.42 -14.01
N GLN A 109 13.59 -12.37 -14.76
CA GLN A 109 14.34 -12.48 -16.01
C GLN A 109 15.76 -13.01 -15.77
N ASP A 110 16.47 -12.45 -14.78
CA ASP A 110 17.84 -12.83 -14.41
C ASP A 110 17.93 -14.30 -13.96
N LEU A 111 17.07 -14.70 -13.02
CA LEU A 111 17.02 -16.08 -12.52
C LEU A 111 16.69 -17.10 -13.61
N THR A 112 16.10 -16.68 -14.72
CA THR A 112 15.69 -17.58 -15.79
C THR A 112 16.49 -17.41 -17.07
N ASP A 113 17.52 -16.57 -17.11
CA ASP A 113 18.26 -16.23 -18.33
C ASP A 113 17.31 -15.88 -19.49
N ARG A 114 16.38 -14.95 -19.22
CA ARG A 114 15.36 -14.47 -20.16
C ARG A 114 15.28 -12.95 -20.14
N GLU A 115 16.34 -12.29 -20.58
CA GLU A 115 16.39 -10.83 -20.67
C GLU A 115 15.30 -10.29 -21.62
N ALA A 116 14.51 -9.35 -21.11
CA ALA A 116 13.43 -8.69 -21.83
C ALA A 116 13.26 -7.23 -21.34
N TYR A 117 14.39 -6.52 -21.19
CA TYR A 117 14.43 -5.11 -20.82
C TYR A 117 14.88 -4.23 -22.01
N PRO A 118 14.18 -3.11 -22.31
CA PRO A 118 12.88 -2.71 -21.76
C PRO A 118 11.76 -3.71 -22.15
N PRO A 119 10.60 -3.70 -21.45
CA PRO A 119 9.55 -4.67 -21.72
C PRO A 119 9.07 -4.58 -23.16
N PRO A 120 9.11 -5.67 -23.96
CA PRO A 120 8.50 -5.67 -25.28
C PRO A 120 6.97 -5.69 -25.18
N ALA A 121 6.27 -5.26 -26.23
CA ALA A 121 4.81 -5.21 -26.25
C ALA A 121 4.14 -6.59 -26.03
N ASN A 122 4.84 -7.68 -26.38
CA ASN A 122 4.39 -9.06 -26.19
C ASN A 122 5.00 -9.74 -24.95
N TYR A 123 5.58 -9.01 -23.99
CA TYR A 123 6.23 -9.58 -22.79
C TYR A 123 5.36 -10.62 -22.07
N LEU A 124 4.09 -10.29 -21.85
CA LEU A 124 3.14 -11.16 -21.16
C LEU A 124 2.85 -12.48 -21.91
N THR A 125 2.94 -12.49 -23.24
CA THR A 125 2.59 -13.65 -24.06
C THR A 125 3.82 -14.44 -24.52
N ALA A 126 4.98 -13.80 -24.65
CA ALA A 126 6.21 -14.42 -25.12
C ALA A 126 7.15 -14.84 -23.99
N ASP A 127 7.35 -13.98 -22.98
CA ASP A 127 8.40 -14.15 -21.96
C ASP A 127 7.87 -14.76 -20.67
N VAL A 128 6.76 -14.21 -20.15
CA VAL A 128 6.18 -14.62 -18.86
C VAL A 128 5.84 -16.11 -18.80
N PRO A 129 5.28 -16.77 -19.84
CA PRO A 129 5.05 -18.22 -19.79
C PRO A 129 6.34 -19.03 -19.62
N VAL A 130 7.42 -18.63 -20.28
CA VAL A 130 8.74 -19.28 -20.19
C VAL A 130 9.34 -19.06 -18.80
N ILE A 131 9.31 -17.82 -18.30
CA ILE A 131 9.77 -17.45 -16.95
C ILE A 131 9.04 -18.29 -15.89
N ARG A 132 7.70 -18.32 -15.94
CA ARG A 132 6.88 -19.07 -14.98
C ARG A 132 7.18 -20.57 -15.02
N GLN A 133 7.39 -21.14 -16.21
CA GLN A 133 7.78 -22.53 -16.34
C GLN A 133 9.15 -22.81 -15.72
N ARG A 134 10.16 -21.98 -16.03
CA ARG A 134 11.54 -22.13 -15.54
C ARG A 134 11.65 -21.95 -14.02
N LEU A 135 10.78 -21.18 -13.40
CA LEU A 135 10.73 -20.96 -11.94
C LEU A 135 9.80 -21.95 -11.20
N GLY A 136 9.10 -22.83 -11.91
CA GLY A 136 8.09 -23.70 -11.28
C GLY A 136 6.85 -22.95 -10.77
N LEU A 137 6.54 -21.78 -11.30
CA LEU A 137 5.39 -20.95 -10.90
C LEU A 137 4.08 -21.35 -11.58
N SER A 138 4.12 -22.09 -12.69
CA SER A 138 2.93 -22.42 -13.49
C SER A 138 1.91 -23.26 -12.72
N GLY A 139 2.37 -24.15 -11.83
CA GLY A 139 1.52 -25.01 -10.99
C GLY A 139 1.22 -24.44 -9.60
N LEU A 140 1.91 -23.37 -9.19
CA LEU A 140 1.82 -22.82 -7.84
C LEU A 140 0.47 -22.12 -7.66
N LYS A 141 -0.28 -22.54 -6.63
CA LYS A 141 -1.60 -22.00 -6.30
C LYS A 141 -1.69 -21.71 -4.79
N PRO A 142 -2.44 -20.68 -4.37
CA PRO A 142 -2.74 -20.45 -2.95
C PRO A 142 -3.39 -21.69 -2.32
N GLY A 143 -2.90 -22.10 -1.16
CA GLY A 143 -3.33 -23.30 -0.43
C GLY A 143 -2.92 -24.64 -1.07
N GLY A 144 -2.21 -24.62 -2.20
CA GLY A 144 -1.75 -25.80 -2.91
C GLY A 144 -0.36 -26.28 -2.49
N VAL A 145 0.09 -27.36 -3.13
CA VAL A 145 1.48 -27.85 -3.01
C VAL A 145 2.42 -26.80 -3.62
N ASP A 146 3.56 -26.56 -2.96
CA ASP A 146 4.60 -25.70 -3.50
C ASP A 146 5.29 -26.37 -4.68
N THR A 147 5.11 -25.83 -5.89
CA THR A 147 5.71 -26.33 -7.12
C THR A 147 7.00 -25.61 -7.52
N THR A 148 7.45 -24.64 -6.72
CA THR A 148 8.66 -23.88 -7.03
C THR A 148 9.91 -24.76 -6.95
N ASN A 149 10.81 -24.57 -7.92
CA ASN A 149 12.18 -25.06 -7.82
C ASN A 149 13.04 -24.07 -7.03
N GLU A 150 14.34 -24.33 -6.89
CA GLU A 150 15.23 -23.46 -6.10
C GLU A 150 15.27 -22.01 -6.60
N LEU A 151 15.16 -21.78 -7.92
CA LEU A 151 15.09 -20.43 -8.49
C LEU A 151 13.75 -19.75 -8.16
N GLY A 152 12.63 -20.48 -8.27
CA GLY A 152 11.32 -19.97 -7.85
C GLY A 152 11.26 -19.62 -6.36
N LYS A 153 11.89 -20.44 -5.50
CA LYS A 153 12.04 -20.16 -4.06
C LYS A 153 12.92 -18.94 -3.82
N GLN A 154 13.99 -18.76 -4.59
CA GLN A 154 14.83 -17.56 -4.53
C GLN A 154 14.03 -16.31 -4.89
N LEU A 155 13.28 -16.32 -6.02
CA LEU A 155 12.41 -15.20 -6.38
C LEU A 155 11.39 -14.90 -5.28
N ARG A 156 10.75 -15.93 -4.72
CA ARG A 156 9.81 -15.78 -3.60
C ARG A 156 10.45 -15.10 -2.40
N SER A 157 11.62 -15.57 -1.98
CA SER A 157 12.33 -15.05 -0.81
C SER A 157 12.75 -13.59 -1.01
N ILE A 158 13.29 -13.24 -2.19
CA ILE A 158 13.62 -11.85 -2.53
C ILE A 158 12.36 -10.98 -2.53
N THR A 159 11.26 -11.47 -3.13
CA THR A 159 9.97 -10.77 -3.14
C THR A 159 9.46 -10.53 -1.72
N THR A 160 9.52 -11.54 -0.84
CA THR A 160 9.14 -11.41 0.57
C THR A 160 9.94 -10.31 1.26
N ASN A 161 11.26 -10.28 1.05
CA ASN A 161 12.16 -9.27 1.62
C ASN A 161 11.87 -7.85 1.11
N LEU A 162 11.66 -7.67 -0.19
CA LEU A 162 11.31 -6.38 -0.79
C LEU A 162 9.95 -5.83 -0.32
N THR A 163 9.04 -6.73 0.10
CA THR A 163 7.63 -6.38 0.36
C THR A 163 7.26 -6.32 1.83
N GLY A 164 8.22 -6.45 2.74
CA GLY A 164 7.98 -6.32 4.19
C GLY A 164 8.77 -7.28 5.07
N GLY A 165 9.55 -8.19 4.49
CA GLY A 165 10.28 -9.23 5.21
C GLY A 165 9.40 -10.43 5.57
N GLU A 166 10.00 -11.40 6.27
CA GLU A 166 9.30 -12.57 6.80
C GLU A 166 8.12 -12.17 7.67
N ARG A 167 6.95 -12.74 7.37
CA ARG A 167 5.67 -12.43 8.04
C ARG A 167 4.64 -13.54 7.84
N PRO A 168 3.63 -13.66 8.72
CA PRO A 168 2.55 -14.63 8.54
C PRO A 168 1.94 -14.53 7.14
N GLY A 169 1.77 -15.68 6.47
CA GLY A 169 1.13 -15.76 5.16
C GLY A 169 1.98 -15.34 3.95
N ALA A 170 3.26 -14.99 4.11
CA ALA A 170 4.12 -14.52 3.01
C ALA A 170 4.16 -15.48 1.79
N ASP A 171 4.35 -16.78 2.02
CA ASP A 171 4.36 -17.77 0.93
C ASP A 171 3.02 -17.85 0.18
N GLN A 172 1.92 -17.77 0.92
CA GLN A 172 0.58 -17.79 0.34
C GLN A 172 0.28 -16.51 -0.43
N ALA A 173 0.70 -15.36 0.10
CA ALA A 173 0.63 -14.07 -0.57
C ALA A 173 1.40 -14.08 -1.89
N PHE A 174 2.62 -14.63 -1.90
CA PHE A 174 3.38 -14.80 -3.14
C PHE A 174 2.61 -15.64 -4.17
N ALA A 175 2.02 -16.76 -3.75
CA ALA A 175 1.22 -17.60 -4.63
C ALA A 175 -0.02 -16.88 -5.20
N VAL A 176 -0.64 -15.96 -4.44
CA VAL A 176 -1.77 -15.13 -4.88
C VAL A 176 -1.34 -14.15 -5.97
N TRP A 177 -0.20 -13.48 -5.80
CA TRP A 177 0.15 -12.30 -6.57
C TRP A 177 1.17 -12.50 -7.69
N LYS A 178 1.96 -13.59 -7.67
CA LYS A 178 3.08 -13.83 -8.62
C LYS A 178 2.73 -13.57 -10.08
N ASP A 179 1.51 -13.91 -10.51
CA ASP A 179 1.09 -13.78 -11.91
C ASP A 179 0.66 -12.33 -12.23
N PHE A 180 0.03 -11.65 -11.27
CA PHE A 180 -0.38 -10.24 -11.41
C PHE A 180 0.84 -9.30 -11.46
N LEU A 181 1.91 -9.59 -10.70
CA LEU A 181 3.11 -8.74 -10.69
C LEU A 181 3.79 -8.63 -12.06
N PHE A 182 3.67 -9.65 -12.90
CA PHE A 182 4.16 -9.58 -14.28
C PHE A 182 3.36 -8.58 -15.14
N THR A 183 2.09 -8.33 -14.81
CA THR A 183 1.23 -7.40 -15.59
C THR A 183 1.53 -5.94 -15.32
N LEU A 184 2.36 -5.63 -14.31
CA LEU A 184 2.74 -4.27 -13.93
C LEU A 184 4.02 -3.80 -14.63
N TYR A 185 4.72 -4.71 -15.32
CA TYR A 185 5.90 -4.40 -16.13
C TYR A 185 5.48 -4.17 -17.58
N THR A 186 5.11 -2.93 -17.87
CA THR A 186 4.51 -2.52 -19.14
C THR A 186 5.46 -1.65 -19.97
N PRO A 187 5.42 -1.73 -21.31
CA PRO A 187 6.18 -0.83 -22.18
C PRO A 187 5.74 0.63 -21.98
N ASP A 188 6.70 1.52 -22.14
CA ASP A 188 6.43 2.96 -22.21
C ASP A 188 5.74 3.29 -23.54
N ASN A 189 4.55 3.89 -23.48
CA ASN A 189 3.76 4.24 -24.65
C ASN A 189 3.96 5.70 -25.13
N GLY A 190 4.91 6.44 -24.57
CA GLY A 190 5.15 7.85 -24.88
C GLY A 190 4.17 8.83 -24.22
N GLY A 191 3.15 8.33 -23.51
CA GLY A 191 2.11 9.11 -22.86
C GLY A 191 2.54 9.77 -21.54
N PRO A 192 1.56 10.28 -20.76
CA PRO A 192 1.81 10.94 -19.48
C PRO A 192 2.30 9.97 -18.41
N LEU A 193 2.86 10.50 -17.32
CA LEU A 193 3.49 9.74 -16.24
C LEU A 193 2.49 8.82 -15.52
N ARG A 194 1.25 9.27 -15.35
CA ARG A 194 0.12 8.49 -14.80
C ARG A 194 -0.20 7.20 -15.55
N GLN A 195 0.27 7.06 -16.79
CA GLN A 195 0.15 5.86 -17.63
C GLN A 195 1.49 5.10 -17.78
N ASN A 196 2.60 5.74 -17.42
CA ASN A 196 3.96 5.24 -17.62
C ASN A 196 4.78 5.39 -16.34
N ALA A 197 4.22 4.93 -15.22
CA ALA A 197 4.85 5.06 -13.90
C ALA A 197 6.22 4.38 -13.82
N GLY A 198 6.48 3.39 -14.69
CA GLY A 198 7.78 2.75 -14.86
C GLY A 198 8.92 3.72 -15.21
N ARG A 199 8.64 4.93 -15.68
CA ARG A 199 9.67 5.98 -15.88
C ARG A 199 10.34 6.45 -14.59
N LEU A 200 9.68 6.27 -13.45
CA LEU A 200 10.21 6.61 -12.12
C LEU A 200 11.01 5.46 -11.49
N ALA A 201 10.80 4.25 -12.01
CA ALA A 201 11.32 3.04 -11.39
C ALA A 201 12.84 2.95 -11.56
N GLN A 202 13.49 2.46 -10.52
CA GLN A 202 14.92 2.21 -10.48
C GLN A 202 15.26 1.01 -9.60
N ASN A 203 16.46 0.47 -9.76
CA ASN A 203 17.02 -0.53 -8.85
C ASN A 203 18.55 -0.42 -8.68
N VAL A 204 19.14 0.71 -9.05
CA VAL A 204 20.59 0.92 -8.99
C VAL A 204 21.16 0.74 -7.58
N ASP A 205 20.41 1.14 -6.56
CA ASP A 205 20.85 1.09 -5.15
C ASP A 205 20.23 -0.07 -4.35
N THR A 206 19.41 -0.90 -5.00
CA THR A 206 18.66 -1.97 -4.32
C THR A 206 19.56 -3.17 -4.06
N THR A 207 19.71 -3.58 -2.80
CA THR A 207 20.37 -4.84 -2.46
C THR A 207 19.35 -5.95 -2.33
N TYR A 208 19.57 -7.07 -3.02
CA TYR A 208 18.69 -8.24 -2.99
C TYR A 208 19.21 -9.32 -2.03
N ALA A 209 18.30 -10.04 -1.39
CA ALA A 209 18.63 -11.20 -0.58
C ALA A 209 17.47 -12.22 -0.63
N PRO A 210 17.75 -13.53 -0.69
CA PRO A 210 19.07 -14.17 -0.73
C PRO A 210 19.75 -14.12 -2.12
N ASN A 211 21.07 -14.27 -2.13
CA ASN A 211 21.94 -14.31 -3.32
C ASN A 211 22.36 -15.75 -3.71
N ALA A 212 21.50 -16.73 -3.46
CA ALA A 212 21.73 -18.13 -3.84
C ALA A 212 20.40 -18.79 -4.25
N PRO A 213 20.41 -19.70 -5.25
CA PRO A 213 21.60 -20.19 -5.98
C PRO A 213 22.23 -19.21 -6.99
N VAL A 214 21.53 -18.14 -7.39
CA VAL A 214 22.09 -17.10 -8.27
C VAL A 214 22.50 -15.87 -7.46
N ASP A 215 23.68 -15.30 -7.70
CA ASP A 215 24.05 -14.02 -7.12
C ASP A 215 23.38 -12.86 -7.87
N VAL A 216 22.10 -12.66 -7.58
CA VAL A 216 21.24 -11.66 -8.24
C VAL A 216 21.83 -10.26 -8.14
N ASN A 217 22.50 -9.90 -7.03
CA ASN A 217 23.11 -8.57 -6.94
C ASN A 217 24.20 -8.31 -7.97
N ALA A 218 24.91 -9.36 -8.41
CA ALA A 218 25.97 -9.29 -9.40
C ALA A 218 25.45 -9.37 -10.85
N THR A 219 24.35 -10.10 -11.09
CA THR A 219 23.90 -10.44 -12.44
C THR A 219 22.70 -9.62 -12.92
N VAL A 220 21.80 -9.22 -12.01
CA VAL A 220 20.57 -8.54 -12.38
C VAL A 220 20.83 -7.22 -13.08
N ARG A 221 20.04 -6.94 -14.11
CA ARG A 221 20.03 -5.65 -14.80
C ARG A 221 19.84 -4.51 -13.78
N ARG A 222 20.77 -3.55 -13.77
CA ARG A 222 20.63 -2.29 -13.03
C ARG A 222 20.06 -1.20 -13.95
N VAL A 223 19.04 -0.50 -13.47
CA VAL A 223 18.23 0.47 -14.21
C VAL A 223 18.09 1.75 -13.39
N SER A 224 18.50 2.85 -14.00
CA SER A 224 18.25 4.22 -13.53
C SER A 224 16.88 4.72 -14.01
N PRO A 225 16.25 5.67 -13.30
CA PRO A 225 14.95 6.21 -13.70
C PRO A 225 15.09 7.04 -14.98
N SER A 226 14.18 6.85 -15.94
CA SER A 226 14.19 7.62 -17.19
C SER A 226 13.60 9.03 -17.04
N ASP A 227 12.70 9.25 -16.08
CA ASP A 227 12.23 10.57 -15.66
C ASP A 227 12.85 10.98 -14.33
N THR A 228 14.15 11.29 -14.38
CA THR A 228 14.96 11.71 -13.22
C THR A 228 14.41 12.99 -12.56
N VAL A 229 13.80 13.89 -13.33
CA VAL A 229 13.24 15.15 -12.80
C VAL A 229 12.03 14.86 -11.92
N SER A 230 11.08 14.06 -12.41
CA SER A 230 9.91 13.67 -11.62
C SER A 230 10.29 12.77 -10.44
N ARG A 231 11.32 11.92 -10.57
CA ARG A 231 11.79 11.05 -9.47
C ARG A 231 12.37 11.83 -8.28
N HIS A 232 13.07 12.94 -8.52
CA HIS A 232 13.77 13.66 -7.43
C HIS A 232 13.08 14.96 -6.97
N THR A 233 12.09 15.46 -7.70
CA THR A 233 11.39 16.68 -7.30
C THR A 233 10.44 16.46 -6.13
N GLN A 234 10.26 17.50 -5.31
CA GLN A 234 9.27 17.56 -4.22
C GLN A 234 7.96 18.26 -4.65
N ARG A 235 7.87 18.65 -5.92
CA ARG A 235 6.67 19.26 -6.50
C ARG A 235 5.55 18.24 -6.63
N LEU A 236 4.32 18.73 -6.73
CA LEU A 236 3.15 17.90 -6.98
C LEU A 236 3.12 17.47 -8.46
N THR A 237 3.86 16.40 -8.80
CA THR A 237 3.79 15.72 -10.10
C THR A 237 2.61 14.74 -10.13
N GLU A 238 2.26 14.18 -11.29
CA GLU A 238 1.19 13.17 -11.40
C GLU A 238 1.39 11.99 -10.44
N ILE A 239 2.65 11.65 -10.15
CA ILE A 239 3.06 10.64 -9.17
C ILE A 239 4.11 11.28 -8.26
N PRO A 240 3.69 12.04 -7.23
CA PRO A 240 4.57 12.84 -6.40
C PRO A 240 5.27 12.00 -5.34
N LYS A 241 6.32 12.55 -4.73
CA LYS A 241 6.92 11.97 -3.53
C LYS A 241 6.13 12.30 -2.26
N ILE A 242 6.16 11.38 -1.32
CA ILE A 242 5.78 11.56 0.08
C ILE A 242 7.09 11.68 0.87
N ALA A 243 7.15 12.62 1.81
CA ALA A 243 8.32 12.83 2.66
C ALA A 243 8.11 12.34 4.09
N GLY A 244 6.96 11.71 4.41
CA GLY A 244 6.67 11.20 5.75
C GLY A 244 6.54 12.29 6.80
N ARG A 245 5.88 13.40 6.47
CA ARG A 245 5.74 14.55 7.41
C ARG A 245 4.27 14.88 7.71
N PRO A 246 3.48 13.96 8.31
CA PRO A 246 2.13 14.27 8.76
C PRO A 246 2.19 15.34 9.86
N LEU A 247 1.22 16.25 9.89
CA LEU A 247 1.05 17.25 10.97
C LEU A 247 -0.17 16.95 11.85
N VAL A 248 -0.87 15.88 11.55
CA VAL A 248 -2.11 15.47 12.20
C VAL A 248 -2.12 13.97 12.48
N PRO A 249 -2.92 13.50 13.45
CA PRO A 249 -3.19 12.08 13.64
C PRO A 249 -3.43 11.34 12.33
N THR A 250 -2.61 10.33 12.08
CA THR A 250 -2.68 9.46 10.90
C THR A 250 -2.71 8.02 11.38
N LEU A 251 -3.80 7.32 11.09
CA LEU A 251 -3.97 5.91 11.44
C LEU A 251 -4.05 5.11 10.15
N THR A 252 -3.18 4.13 9.96
CA THR A 252 -3.17 3.29 8.75
C THR A 252 -3.64 1.86 9.01
N LEU A 253 -4.26 1.25 7.99
CA LEU A 253 -4.55 -0.19 7.95
C LEU A 253 -3.86 -0.81 6.73
N HIS A 254 -3.17 -1.94 6.89
CA HIS A 254 -2.52 -2.59 5.75
C HIS A 254 -2.59 -4.11 5.84
N GLY A 255 -2.90 -4.76 4.70
CA GLY A 255 -2.93 -6.21 4.58
C GLY A 255 -1.51 -6.78 4.50
N LEU A 256 -1.18 -7.78 5.32
CA LEU A 256 0.17 -8.35 5.36
C LEU A 256 0.61 -8.97 4.04
N GLY A 257 -0.30 -9.61 3.32
CA GLY A 257 -0.01 -10.32 2.08
C GLY A 257 -0.43 -9.58 0.82
N ASP A 258 -0.78 -8.30 0.93
CA ASP A 258 -0.95 -7.47 -0.26
C ASP A 258 0.43 -7.34 -0.92
N LEU A 259 0.58 -7.81 -2.16
CA LEU A 259 1.80 -7.59 -2.95
C LEU A 259 1.53 -6.67 -4.15
N PHE A 260 0.30 -6.21 -4.36
CA PHE A 260 0.07 -5.10 -5.28
C PHE A 260 0.55 -3.81 -4.63
N VAL A 261 0.12 -3.52 -3.41
CA VAL A 261 0.66 -2.43 -2.59
C VAL A 261 1.28 -3.07 -1.34
N PRO A 262 2.60 -3.33 -1.34
CA PRO A 262 3.22 -4.18 -0.34
C PRO A 262 3.24 -3.57 1.06
N PHE A 263 3.31 -4.43 2.09
CA PHE A 263 3.44 -4.01 3.48
C PHE A 263 4.69 -3.13 3.73
N SER A 264 5.72 -3.24 2.88
CA SER A 264 6.87 -2.34 2.90
C SER A 264 6.51 -0.86 2.72
N MET A 265 5.35 -0.52 2.14
CA MET A 265 4.85 0.87 2.09
C MET A 265 4.68 1.47 3.49
N GLU A 266 4.16 0.68 4.44
CA GLU A 266 4.02 1.09 5.84
C GLU A 266 5.39 1.25 6.50
N GLN A 267 6.34 0.37 6.18
CA GLN A 267 7.70 0.42 6.74
C GLN A 267 8.49 1.63 6.23
N ILE A 268 8.38 1.95 4.94
CA ILE A 268 9.01 3.12 4.33
C ILE A 268 8.46 4.38 4.98
N TYR A 269 7.13 4.54 4.98
CA TYR A 269 6.48 5.70 5.58
C TYR A 269 6.82 5.86 7.06
N ARG A 270 6.88 4.75 7.81
CA ARG A 270 7.27 4.78 9.23
C ARG A 270 8.67 5.33 9.43
N ARG A 271 9.65 4.88 8.64
CA ARG A 271 11.04 5.37 8.75
C ARG A 271 11.13 6.86 8.43
N GLU A 272 10.41 7.32 7.42
CA GLU A 272 10.38 8.75 7.06
C GLU A 272 9.76 9.59 8.18
N VAL A 273 8.62 9.15 8.72
CA VAL A 273 7.94 9.79 9.86
C VAL A 273 8.83 9.85 11.11
N ASP A 274 9.54 8.75 11.40
CA ASP A 274 10.51 8.69 12.49
C ASP A 274 11.68 9.66 12.26
N SER A 275 12.19 9.75 11.03
CA SER A 275 13.28 10.68 10.67
C SER A 275 12.90 12.16 10.83
N HIS A 276 11.60 12.45 10.76
CA HIS A 276 11.04 13.78 11.00
C HIS A 276 10.55 14.01 12.43
N HIS A 277 10.80 13.06 13.34
CA HIS A 277 10.35 13.09 14.75
C HIS A 277 8.83 13.25 14.90
N ARG A 278 8.07 12.63 13.98
CA ARG A 278 6.60 12.71 13.96
C ARG A 278 5.92 11.39 14.27
N SER A 279 6.64 10.41 14.82
CA SER A 279 6.12 9.11 15.25
C SER A 279 4.95 9.24 16.22
N GLY A 280 4.88 10.35 16.96
CA GLY A 280 3.74 10.69 17.83
C GLY A 280 2.42 10.90 17.07
N LEU A 281 2.45 11.09 15.75
CA LEU A 281 1.30 11.36 14.88
C LEU A 281 0.92 10.19 13.97
N LEU A 282 1.64 9.06 14.06
CA LEU A 282 1.39 7.88 13.23
C LEU A 282 1.05 6.67 14.10
N VAL A 283 -0.03 5.98 13.73
CA VAL A 283 -0.41 4.66 14.24
C VAL A 283 -0.65 3.77 13.03
N GLN A 284 -0.08 2.57 13.02
CA GLN A 284 -0.19 1.63 11.89
C GLN A 284 -0.74 0.31 12.40
N ARG A 285 -1.62 -0.34 11.64
CA ARG A 285 -2.24 -1.61 12.04
C ARG A 285 -2.14 -2.61 10.91
N ALA A 286 -1.59 -3.78 11.24
CA ALA A 286 -1.47 -4.90 10.33
C ALA A 286 -2.73 -5.77 10.37
N ILE A 287 -3.23 -6.13 9.19
CA ILE A 287 -4.39 -7.00 9.00
C ILE A 287 -3.94 -8.28 8.29
N ARG A 288 -4.37 -9.45 8.78
CA ARG A 288 -4.12 -10.74 8.13
C ARG A 288 -5.06 -10.90 6.94
N SER A 289 -4.60 -10.47 5.78
CA SER A 289 -5.22 -10.70 4.49
C SER A 289 -4.16 -10.66 3.40
N ALA A 290 -4.35 -11.41 2.32
CA ALA A 290 -3.53 -11.29 1.11
C ALA A 290 -4.23 -10.46 0.02
N GLY A 291 -5.54 -10.26 0.13
CA GLY A 291 -6.30 -9.46 -0.83
C GLY A 291 -5.99 -7.97 -0.72
N HIS A 292 -5.92 -7.29 -1.87
CA HIS A 292 -5.68 -5.85 -1.91
C HIS A 292 -6.90 -5.11 -1.33
N CYS A 293 -6.66 -4.35 -0.27
CA CYS A 293 -7.70 -3.64 0.48
C CYS A 293 -8.82 -4.55 1.02
N GLU A 294 -8.53 -5.83 1.27
CA GLU A 294 -9.49 -6.76 1.86
C GLU A 294 -9.62 -6.49 3.37
N PHE A 295 -10.49 -5.54 3.74
CA PHE A 295 -10.82 -5.20 5.13
C PHE A 295 -12.29 -5.47 5.47
N THR A 296 -12.58 -5.75 6.73
CA THR A 296 -13.97 -5.86 7.21
C THR A 296 -14.52 -4.49 7.65
N PRO A 297 -15.85 -4.30 7.65
CA PRO A 297 -16.48 -3.13 8.26
C PRO A 297 -16.10 -2.92 9.73
N THR A 298 -15.82 -4.00 10.47
CA THR A 298 -15.36 -3.95 11.86
C THR A 298 -13.96 -3.34 11.93
N GLU A 299 -13.01 -3.86 11.14
CA GLU A 299 -11.61 -3.38 11.11
C GLU A 299 -11.55 -1.88 10.76
N VAL A 300 -12.24 -1.48 9.70
CA VAL A 300 -12.27 -0.08 9.23
C VAL A 300 -13.07 0.81 10.18
N GLY A 301 -14.21 0.32 10.69
CA GLY A 301 -15.04 1.07 11.62
C GLY A 301 -14.33 1.37 12.94
N THR A 302 -13.65 0.38 13.53
CA THR A 302 -12.84 0.57 14.74
C THR A 302 -11.67 1.51 14.48
N ALA A 303 -11.00 1.40 13.33
CA ALA A 303 -9.95 2.33 12.95
C ALA A 303 -10.43 3.77 12.82
N TRP A 304 -11.63 3.98 12.27
CA TRP A 304 -12.25 5.30 12.21
C TRP A 304 -12.57 5.87 13.59
N ASP A 305 -13.20 5.07 14.47
CA ASP A 305 -13.54 5.50 15.83
C ASP A 305 -12.31 5.87 16.65
N ASP A 306 -11.26 5.08 16.52
CA ASP A 306 -9.99 5.31 17.19
C ASP A 306 -9.31 6.58 16.67
N LEU A 307 -9.32 6.80 15.35
CA LEU A 307 -8.76 8.02 14.75
C LEU A 307 -9.51 9.27 15.20
N THR A 308 -10.84 9.26 15.13
CA THR A 308 -11.65 10.44 15.50
C THR A 308 -11.54 10.73 16.99
N THR A 309 -11.59 9.70 17.84
CA THR A 309 -11.35 9.84 19.29
C THR A 309 -9.96 10.43 19.57
N TRP A 310 -8.95 9.98 18.85
CA TRP A 310 -7.60 10.52 18.98
C TRP A 310 -7.54 12.00 18.62
N VAL A 311 -8.11 12.40 17.49
CA VAL A 311 -8.18 13.80 17.06
C VAL A 311 -8.93 14.67 18.07
N GLU A 312 -10.12 14.23 18.51
CA GLU A 312 -10.95 15.00 19.44
C GLU A 312 -10.32 15.14 20.83
N SER A 313 -9.64 14.10 21.32
CA SER A 313 -8.98 14.14 22.64
C SER A 313 -7.83 15.14 22.72
N ARG A 314 -7.28 15.56 21.58
CA ARG A 314 -6.20 16.55 21.49
C ARG A 314 -6.71 17.99 21.49
N ASP A 315 -8.02 18.19 21.37
CA ASP A 315 -8.60 19.52 21.51
C ASP A 315 -8.77 19.88 22.99
N ASN A 316 -7.80 20.66 23.49
CA ASN A 316 -7.79 21.19 24.85
C ASN A 316 -9.05 21.99 25.20
N ARG A 317 -9.85 22.43 24.22
CA ARG A 317 -11.14 23.12 24.48
C ARG A 317 -12.23 22.21 25.03
N ARG A 318 -12.10 20.88 24.86
CA ARG A 318 -13.09 19.90 25.38
C ARG A 318 -12.77 19.38 26.78
N GLY A 319 -11.74 19.92 27.45
CA GLY A 319 -11.40 19.55 28.82
C GLY A 319 -10.81 18.14 28.97
N HIS A 320 -10.34 17.52 27.88
CA HIS A 320 -9.60 16.26 27.96
C HIS A 320 -8.23 16.51 28.61
N SER A 321 -7.96 15.81 29.71
CA SER A 321 -6.69 15.91 30.43
C SER A 321 -5.57 15.04 29.83
N GLN A 322 -5.92 14.14 28.90
CA GLN A 322 -4.98 13.20 28.30
C GLN A 322 -5.36 12.89 26.84
N GLU A 323 -4.36 12.92 25.96
CA GLU A 323 -4.46 12.47 24.58
C GLU A 323 -4.76 10.96 24.51
N LEU A 324 -5.85 10.59 23.85
CA LEU A 324 -6.29 9.21 23.66
C LEU A 324 -5.71 8.63 22.37
N ARG A 325 -4.39 8.49 22.34
CA ARG A 325 -3.69 7.88 21.20
C ARG A 325 -4.01 6.37 21.15
N PRO A 326 -4.51 5.85 20.02
CA PRO A 326 -4.89 4.45 19.91
C PRO A 326 -3.65 3.57 19.74
N ALA A 327 -3.82 2.28 20.04
CA ALA A 327 -2.76 1.32 19.81
C ALA A 327 -2.54 1.03 18.32
N GLY A 328 -1.29 0.69 17.99
CA GLY A 328 -0.86 0.17 16.69
C GLY A 328 0.17 -0.95 16.85
N ASP A 329 0.68 -1.41 15.72
CA ASP A 329 1.73 -2.42 15.61
C ASP A 329 3.10 -1.80 15.37
N ASP A 330 4.14 -2.50 15.81
CA ASP A 330 5.51 -2.26 15.37
C ASP A 330 5.68 -2.88 13.98
N VAL A 331 5.96 -2.05 12.98
CA VAL A 331 6.12 -2.46 11.58
C VAL A 331 7.59 -2.63 11.16
N LEU A 332 8.54 -2.19 11.99
CA LEU A 332 9.95 -2.09 11.62
C LEU A 332 10.81 -3.22 12.16
N THR A 333 10.51 -3.76 13.35
CA THR A 333 11.34 -4.80 13.96
C THR A 333 11.12 -6.15 13.26
N PRO A 334 12.14 -6.73 12.59
CA PRO A 334 11.94 -7.95 11.80
C PRO A 334 11.43 -9.14 12.63
N ALA A 335 11.95 -9.33 13.85
CA ALA A 335 11.50 -10.39 14.74
C ALA A 335 10.02 -10.23 15.17
N THR A 336 9.54 -8.99 15.32
CA THR A 336 8.14 -8.71 15.63
C THR A 336 7.24 -9.04 14.44
N VAL A 337 7.62 -8.57 13.24
CA VAL A 337 6.85 -8.78 11.99
C VAL A 337 6.81 -10.27 11.60
N ALA A 338 7.90 -11.01 11.83
CA ALA A 338 7.99 -12.45 11.59
C ALA A 338 7.25 -13.30 12.62
N SER A 339 6.77 -12.72 13.72
CA SER A 339 6.08 -13.47 14.77
C SER A 339 4.86 -14.22 14.21
N PRO A 340 4.64 -15.50 14.59
CA PRO A 340 3.46 -16.26 14.21
C PRO A 340 2.13 -15.63 14.64
N THR A 341 2.13 -14.66 15.57
CA THR A 341 0.95 -13.92 16.04
C THR A 341 0.84 -12.50 15.46
N TYR A 342 1.79 -12.07 14.63
CA TYR A 342 1.75 -10.72 14.04
C TYR A 342 0.49 -10.51 13.19
N GLY A 343 -0.05 -9.30 13.22
CA GLY A 343 -1.31 -8.92 12.57
C GLY A 343 -2.59 -9.47 13.23
N CYS A 344 -2.50 -10.20 14.36
CA CYS A 344 -3.72 -10.72 15.00
C CYS A 344 -4.53 -9.69 15.76
N ARG A 345 -3.86 -8.71 16.36
CA ARG A 345 -4.48 -7.76 17.29
C ARG A 345 -5.66 -6.99 16.68
N PHE A 346 -5.54 -6.64 15.40
CA PHE A 346 -6.53 -5.81 14.70
C PHE A 346 -7.27 -6.56 13.59
N THR A 347 -6.98 -7.85 13.39
CA THR A 347 -7.71 -8.67 12.43
C THR A 347 -9.05 -9.09 13.01
N ASP A 348 -10.13 -8.87 12.26
CA ASP A 348 -11.46 -9.34 12.64
C ASP A 348 -11.55 -10.88 12.52
N PRO A 349 -11.70 -11.61 13.63
CA PRO A 349 -11.72 -13.08 13.61
C PRO A 349 -12.97 -13.62 12.88
N THR A 350 -14.04 -12.84 12.77
CA THR A 350 -15.27 -13.27 12.07
C THR A 350 -15.04 -13.38 10.55
N ALA A 351 -14.05 -12.66 10.01
CA ALA A 351 -13.70 -12.70 8.59
C ALA A 351 -13.32 -14.11 8.10
N TYR A 352 -12.71 -14.91 8.97
CA TYR A 352 -12.32 -16.30 8.67
C TYR A 352 -13.53 -17.21 8.41
N ALA A 353 -14.72 -16.85 8.88
CA ALA A 353 -15.95 -17.61 8.67
C ALA A 353 -16.70 -17.18 7.38
N LEU A 354 -16.20 -16.17 6.66
CA LEU A 354 -16.86 -15.59 5.48
C LEU A 354 -15.97 -15.68 4.22
N PRO A 355 -15.51 -16.87 3.80
CA PRO A 355 -14.54 -17.04 2.72
C PRO A 355 -15.04 -16.61 1.33
N LYS A 356 -16.36 -16.42 1.15
CA LYS A 356 -16.92 -15.87 -0.09
C LYS A 356 -16.76 -14.35 -0.20
N VAL A 357 -16.57 -13.68 0.93
CA VAL A 357 -16.43 -12.22 1.03
C VAL A 357 -14.97 -11.85 1.27
N TYR A 358 -14.28 -12.58 2.15
CA TYR A 358 -12.88 -12.37 2.51
C TYR A 358 -12.07 -13.61 2.15
N ALA A 359 -11.82 -13.78 0.85
CA ALA A 359 -11.29 -15.01 0.27
C ALA A 359 -9.90 -15.37 0.76
N THR A 360 -9.09 -14.38 1.15
CA THR A 360 -7.69 -14.62 1.50
C THR A 360 -7.44 -14.88 2.98
N ARG A 361 -8.43 -14.66 3.87
CA ARG A 361 -8.27 -14.88 5.32
C ARG A 361 -7.92 -16.32 5.65
N GLY A 362 -8.49 -17.28 4.93
CA GLY A 362 -8.22 -18.70 5.10
C GLY A 362 -6.77 -19.13 4.78
N LEU A 363 -5.98 -18.26 4.14
CA LEU A 363 -4.56 -18.51 3.84
C LEU A 363 -3.64 -18.23 5.05
N TYR A 364 -4.20 -17.69 6.13
CA TYR A 364 -3.46 -17.36 7.34
C TYR A 364 -3.83 -18.33 8.46
N PRO A 365 -2.88 -18.71 9.34
CA PRO A 365 -3.24 -19.32 10.61
C PRO A 365 -4.25 -18.44 11.35
N ARG A 366 -5.21 -19.06 12.03
CA ARG A 366 -6.15 -18.33 12.87
C ARG A 366 -5.42 -17.65 14.00
N CYS A 367 -5.92 -16.47 14.36
CA CYS A 367 -5.43 -15.78 15.53
C CYS A 367 -5.81 -16.52 16.81
N PRO A 368 -4.89 -16.60 17.79
CA PRO A 368 -5.24 -17.16 19.08
C PRO A 368 -6.38 -16.35 19.70
N VAL A 369 -7.31 -17.04 20.35
CA VAL A 369 -8.35 -16.39 21.15
C VAL A 369 -7.64 -15.81 22.37
N VAL A 370 -7.65 -14.49 22.50
CA VAL A 370 -7.08 -13.77 23.65
C VAL A 370 -8.16 -13.57 24.69
#